data_AF-A0A1F5YC59-F1
#
_entry.id   AF-A0A1F5YC59-F1
#
_cell.length_a   1.000
_cell.length_b   1.000
_cell.length_c   1.000
_cell.angle_alpha   90.00
_cell.angle_beta   90.00
_cell.angle_gamma   90.00
#
_symmetry.space_group_name_H-M   'P 1'
#
loop_
_entity.id
_entity.type
_entity.pdbx_description
1 polymer ?
#
loop_
_entity_poly.entity_id
_entity_poly.type
_entity_poly.pdbx_seq_one_letter_code
_entity_poly.pdbx_strand_id
1 'polypeptide(L)'
;MIKGVHTMFYTSKPEDLRVFIRDKLGFPCTDVGEGWLIFDLSEAEMGCHPADSKAGQRSGTHYISFYCDDIKKTVAELRVRGVEFTDEISDTGYGFVIHFRMPGDFEVEIYQP
;
A
#
# COMPACT_ATOMS: atom_id res chain seq x y z
N MET A 1 -17.28 -21.00 -1.11
CA MET A 1 -17.28 -19.89 -2.10
C MET A 1 -16.52 -18.71 -1.51
N ILE A 2 -15.66 -18.07 -2.29
CA ILE A 2 -14.84 -16.90 -1.88
C ILE A 2 -15.74 -15.66 -1.83
N LYS A 3 -15.57 -14.78 -0.82
CA LYS A 3 -16.43 -13.60 -0.60
C LYS A 3 -15.74 -12.24 -0.83
N GLY A 4 -14.41 -12.23 -0.89
CA GLY A 4 -13.60 -11.01 -0.99
C GLY A 4 -12.13 -11.32 -0.72
N VAL A 5 -11.31 -10.28 -0.62
CA VAL A 5 -9.88 -10.37 -0.27
C VAL A 5 -9.68 -9.84 1.15
N HIS A 6 -8.91 -10.58 1.97
CA HIS A 6 -8.50 -10.14 3.30
C HIS A 6 -6.98 -9.93 3.28
N THR A 7 -6.54 -8.68 3.13
CA THR A 7 -5.14 -8.29 3.07
C THR A 7 -4.57 -8.04 4.47
N MET A 8 -3.28 -8.32 4.67
CA MET A 8 -2.63 -8.20 5.98
C MET A 8 -1.21 -7.67 5.86
N PHE A 9 -0.85 -6.76 6.77
CA PHE A 9 0.55 -6.40 7.07
C PHE A 9 0.95 -7.03 8.41
N TYR A 10 2.12 -7.67 8.45
CA TYR A 10 2.72 -8.21 9.67
C TYR A 10 3.87 -7.31 10.11
N THR A 11 3.65 -6.52 11.15
CA THR A 11 4.57 -5.45 11.56
C THR A 11 5.14 -5.67 12.95
N SER A 12 6.37 -5.20 13.15
CA SER A 12 7.00 -5.06 14.47
C SER A 12 6.53 -3.82 15.24
N LYS A 13 5.75 -2.92 14.61
CA LYS A 13 5.22 -1.67 15.18
C LYS A 13 3.70 -1.55 14.93
N PRO A 14 2.87 -2.41 15.52
CA PRO A 14 1.44 -2.51 15.18
C PRO A 14 0.64 -1.24 15.44
N GLU A 15 0.86 -0.55 16.56
CA GLU A 15 0.13 0.66 16.92
C GLU A 15 0.48 1.80 15.96
N ASP A 16 1.77 2.03 15.72
CA ASP A 16 2.26 3.08 14.81
C ASP A 16 1.75 2.84 13.38
N LEU A 17 1.77 1.59 12.92
CA LEU A 17 1.30 1.24 11.59
C LEU A 17 -0.20 1.52 11.42
N ARG A 18 -1.02 1.15 12.42
CA ARG A 18 -2.46 1.43 12.40
C ARG A 18 -2.73 2.94 12.36
N VAL A 19 -2.03 3.71 13.19
CA VAL A 19 -2.14 5.18 13.19
C VAL A 19 -1.73 5.76 11.83
N PHE A 20 -0.64 5.26 11.24
CA PHE A 20 -0.18 5.70 9.92
C PHE A 20 -1.23 5.45 8.83
N ILE A 21 -1.77 4.23 8.76
CA ILE A 21 -2.78 3.88 7.74
C ILE A 21 -4.05 4.73 7.91
N ARG A 22 -4.50 4.95 9.15
CA ARG A 22 -5.67 5.79 9.44
C ARG A 22 -5.44 7.25 9.08
N ASP A 23 -4.36 7.85 9.58
CA ASP A 23 -4.20 9.31 9.58
C ASP A 23 -3.43 9.83 8.36
N LYS A 24 -2.46 9.05 7.87
CA LYS A 24 -1.62 9.44 6.72
C LYS A 24 -2.24 8.99 5.41
N LEU A 25 -2.58 7.70 5.31
CA LEU A 25 -3.23 7.18 4.11
C LEU A 25 -4.71 7.58 4.05
N GLY A 26 -5.34 7.83 5.20
CA GLY A 26 -6.71 8.35 5.26
C GLY A 26 -7.77 7.26 5.05
N PHE A 27 -7.42 5.99 5.28
CA PHE A 27 -8.39 4.91 5.13
C PHE A 27 -9.42 4.94 6.26
N PRO A 28 -10.72 4.83 5.93
CA PRO A 28 -11.75 4.59 6.93
C PRO A 28 -11.46 3.27 7.66
N CYS A 29 -11.85 3.20 8.94
CA CYS A 29 -11.63 2.01 9.73
C CYS A 29 -12.66 1.84 10.83
N THR A 30 -12.86 0.59 11.23
CA THR A 30 -13.62 0.20 12.42
C THR A 30 -12.67 -0.31 13.49
N ASP A 31 -12.74 0.25 14.70
CA ASP A 31 -12.08 -0.32 15.88
C ASP A 31 -12.93 -1.47 16.43
N VAL A 32 -12.39 -2.68 16.43
CA VAL A 32 -13.07 -3.88 16.94
C VAL A 32 -12.71 -4.20 18.40
N GLY A 33 -12.06 -3.27 19.08
CA GLY A 33 -11.66 -3.36 20.49
C GLY A 33 -10.15 -3.20 20.66
N GLU A 34 -9.75 -2.56 21.76
CA GLU A 34 -8.34 -2.45 22.19
C GLU A 34 -7.40 -1.81 21.14
N GLY A 35 -7.93 -0.95 20.27
CA GLY A 35 -7.15 -0.31 19.20
C GLY A 35 -6.85 -1.24 18.02
N TRP A 36 -7.60 -2.34 17.88
CA TRP A 36 -7.52 -3.23 16.74
C TRP A 36 -8.37 -2.67 15.60
N LEU A 37 -7.71 -2.05 14.62
CA LEU A 37 -8.39 -1.42 13.49
C LEU A 37 -8.54 -2.40 12.32
N ILE A 38 -9.74 -2.46 11.76
CA ILE A 38 -10.03 -3.06 10.45
C ILE A 38 -10.27 -1.90 9.47
N PHE A 39 -9.46 -1.84 8.41
CA PHE A 39 -9.53 -0.77 7.41
C PHE A 39 -10.48 -1.14 6.26
N ASP A 40 -11.30 -0.18 5.85
CA ASP A 40 -12.25 -0.35 4.77
C ASP A 40 -11.55 -0.05 3.43
N LEU A 41 -11.32 -1.11 2.65
CA LEU A 41 -10.81 -1.02 1.29
C LEU A 41 -11.98 -1.25 0.33
N SER A 42 -12.63 -0.15 -0.09
CA SER A 42 -13.82 -0.20 -0.95
C SER A 42 -13.52 -0.60 -2.39
N GLU A 43 -12.28 -0.40 -2.83
CA GLU A 43 -11.80 -0.68 -4.17
C GLU A 43 -10.52 -1.50 -4.11
N ALA A 44 -10.44 -2.54 -4.94
CA ALA A 44 -9.29 -3.43 -5.01
C ALA A 44 -9.21 -4.08 -6.39
N GLU A 45 -7.99 -4.18 -6.91
CA GLU A 45 -7.67 -4.95 -8.11
C GLU A 45 -6.74 -6.12 -7.77
N MET A 46 -6.74 -7.15 -8.62
CA MET A 46 -5.84 -8.29 -8.50
C MET A 46 -5.09 -8.49 -9.81
N GLY A 47 -3.81 -8.14 -9.81
CA GLY A 47 -2.88 -8.42 -10.90
C GLY A 47 -2.21 -9.79 -10.74
N CYS A 48 -1.77 -10.36 -11.86
CA CYS A 48 -0.90 -11.53 -11.89
C CYS A 48 0.32 -11.20 -12.75
N HIS A 49 1.44 -10.87 -12.10
CA HIS A 49 2.70 -10.58 -12.78
C HIS A 49 3.55 -11.84 -12.89
N PRO A 50 4.31 -12.03 -13.98
CA PRO A 50 5.36 -13.04 -14.05
C PRO A 50 6.34 -12.87 -12.88
N ALA A 51 6.69 -13.97 -12.22
CA ALA A 51 7.79 -13.97 -11.27
C ALA A 51 9.12 -13.82 -12.02
N ASP A 52 9.96 -12.88 -11.59
CA ASP A 52 11.30 -12.64 -12.15
C ASP A 52 12.30 -12.48 -11.02
N SER A 53 13.36 -13.29 -11.01
CA SER A 53 14.40 -13.23 -9.98
C SER A 53 15.36 -12.05 -10.12
N LYS A 54 15.36 -11.34 -11.25
CA LYS A 54 16.24 -10.19 -11.52
C LYS A 54 15.56 -8.85 -11.33
N ALA A 55 14.27 -8.74 -11.66
CA ALA A 55 13.55 -7.47 -11.69
C ALA A 55 12.15 -7.52 -11.06
N GLY A 56 11.67 -8.68 -10.60
CA GLY A 56 10.35 -8.86 -10.02
C GLY A 56 10.37 -9.54 -8.66
N GLN A 57 9.19 -9.93 -8.20
CA GLN A 57 9.04 -10.70 -6.98
C GLN A 57 9.24 -12.20 -7.23
N ARG A 58 9.70 -12.92 -6.20
CA ARG A 58 9.82 -14.37 -6.25
C ARG A 58 8.43 -15.02 -6.35
N SER A 59 8.33 -16.15 -7.05
CA SER A 59 7.09 -16.92 -7.08
C SER A 59 6.64 -17.30 -5.67
N GLY A 60 5.34 -17.17 -5.39
CA GLY A 60 4.75 -17.37 -4.07
C GLY A 60 4.81 -16.15 -3.15
N THR A 61 5.37 -15.03 -3.59
CA THR A 61 5.31 -13.76 -2.82
C THR A 61 3.90 -13.19 -2.86
N HIS A 62 3.34 -12.88 -1.69
CA HIS A 62 2.16 -12.03 -1.58
C HIS A 62 2.61 -10.58 -1.52
N TYR A 63 2.12 -9.76 -2.43
CA TYR A 63 2.49 -8.34 -2.54
C TYR A 63 1.23 -7.48 -2.41
N ILE A 64 1.33 -6.41 -1.63
CA ILE A 64 0.25 -5.44 -1.42
C ILE A 64 0.77 -4.09 -1.89
N SER A 65 0.16 -3.57 -2.94
CA SER A 65 0.31 -2.19 -3.39
C SER A 65 -1.01 -1.44 -3.23
N PHE A 66 -0.94 -0.12 -3.21
CA PHE A 66 -2.11 0.74 -3.37
C PHE A 66 -2.12 1.30 -4.80
N TYR A 67 -3.27 1.76 -5.28
CA TYR A 67 -3.35 2.43 -6.57
C TYR A 67 -4.16 3.72 -6.52
N CYS A 68 -4.03 4.53 -7.57
CA CYS A 68 -4.76 5.78 -7.72
C CYS A 68 -4.91 6.18 -9.20
N ASP A 69 -5.80 7.12 -9.49
CA ASP A 69 -6.03 7.64 -10.85
C ASP A 69 -5.04 8.74 -11.27
N ASP A 70 -4.45 9.46 -10.31
CA ASP A 70 -3.47 10.54 -10.54
C ASP A 70 -2.35 10.47 -9.49
N ILE A 71 -1.24 9.84 -9.86
CA ILE A 71 -0.10 9.59 -8.99
C ILE A 71 0.59 10.89 -8.55
N LYS A 72 0.62 11.92 -9.40
CA LYS A 72 1.27 13.19 -9.05
C LYS A 72 0.46 13.92 -7.98
N LYS A 73 -0.87 13.96 -8.15
CA LYS A 73 -1.78 14.53 -7.16
C LYS A 73 -1.73 13.74 -5.85
N THR A 74 -1.84 12.42 -5.91
CA THR A 74 -1.77 11.54 -4.74
C THR A 74 -0.47 11.73 -3.96
N VAL A 75 0.69 11.72 -4.64
CA VAL A 75 1.99 11.93 -4.00
C VAL A 75 2.06 13.30 -3.32
N ALA A 76 1.57 14.36 -3.97
CA ALA A 76 1.55 15.70 -3.38
C ALA A 76 0.70 15.75 -2.09
N GLU A 77 -0.50 15.16 -2.10
CA GLU A 77 -1.38 15.10 -0.94
C GLU A 77 -0.79 14.28 0.21
N LEU A 78 -0.19 13.12 -0.09
CA LEU A 78 0.46 12.28 0.91
C LEU A 78 1.70 12.94 1.51
N ARG A 79 2.50 13.68 0.72
CA ARG A 79 3.62 14.48 1.21
C ARG A 79 3.14 15.56 2.20
N VAL A 80 2.04 16.24 1.91
CA VAL A 80 1.43 17.21 2.85
C VAL A 80 1.03 16.54 4.17
N ARG A 81 0.56 15.28 4.11
CA ARG A 81 0.27 14.49 5.31
C ARG A 81 1.53 13.97 6.00
N GLY A 82 2.73 14.13 5.43
CA GLY A 82 3.99 13.70 6.02
C GLY A 82 4.39 12.27 5.68
N VAL A 83 3.92 11.72 4.56
CA VAL A 83 4.43 10.46 4.01
C VAL A 83 5.78 10.70 3.32
N GLU A 84 6.75 9.86 3.64
CA GLU A 84 8.09 9.88 3.04
C GLU A 84 8.17 8.87 1.88
N PHE A 85 8.51 9.38 0.69
CA PHE A 85 8.76 8.56 -0.50
C PHE A 85 10.24 8.17 -0.59
N THR A 86 10.52 6.96 -1.07
CA THR A 86 11.89 6.40 -1.12
C THR A 86 12.54 6.54 -2.49
N ASP A 87 11.75 6.80 -3.52
CA ASP A 87 12.19 7.02 -4.89
C ASP A 87 11.32 8.10 -5.59
N GLU A 88 11.52 8.24 -6.91
CA GLU A 88 10.77 9.14 -7.78
C GLU A 88 9.75 8.36 -8.61
N ILE A 89 8.71 9.05 -9.08
CA ILE A 89 7.72 8.45 -9.99
C ILE A 89 8.43 7.91 -11.23
N SER A 90 8.24 6.63 -11.51
CA SER A 90 8.84 5.94 -12.66
C SER A 90 7.78 5.33 -13.56
N ASP A 91 8.02 5.37 -14.88
CA ASP A 91 7.21 4.68 -15.88
C ASP A 91 7.76 3.26 -16.07
N THR A 92 6.95 2.25 -15.78
CA THR A 92 7.32 0.84 -15.86
C THR A 92 6.83 0.16 -17.13
N GLY A 93 6.26 0.93 -18.07
CA GLY A 93 5.67 0.45 -19.32
C GLY A 93 4.28 -0.18 -19.18
N TYR A 94 3.86 -0.52 -17.96
CA TYR A 94 2.49 -0.94 -17.63
C TYR A 94 1.73 0.05 -16.74
N GLY A 95 2.37 1.16 -16.37
CA GLY A 95 1.81 2.21 -15.55
C GLY A 95 2.91 3.04 -14.87
N PHE A 96 2.52 3.90 -13.95
CA PHE A 96 3.45 4.69 -13.13
C PHE A 96 3.53 4.13 -11.73
N VAL A 97 4.74 4.09 -11.15
CA VAL A 97 4.96 3.59 -9.78
C VAL A 97 5.85 4.53 -8.98
N ILE A 98 5.65 4.53 -7.66
CA ILE A 98 6.51 5.18 -6.66
C ILE A 98 6.38 4.43 -5.33
N HIS A 99 7.41 4.46 -4.49
CA HIS A 99 7.46 3.76 -3.22
C HIS A 99 7.53 4.71 -2.03
N PHE A 100 6.92 4.31 -0.90
CA PHE A 100 6.93 5.08 0.35
C PHE A 100 7.12 4.20 1.58
N ARG A 101 7.54 4.82 2.69
CA ARG A 101 7.78 4.10 3.96
C ARG A 101 6.53 4.04 4.82
N MET A 102 6.33 2.90 5.48
CA MET A 102 5.38 2.73 6.58
C MET A 102 6.08 2.17 7.83
N PRO A 103 5.56 2.43 9.05
CA PRO A 103 6.14 1.91 10.29
C PRO A 103 6.30 0.39 10.31
N GLY A 104 7.47 -0.09 10.74
CA GLY A 104 7.81 -1.51 10.75
C GLY A 104 8.63 -1.95 9.53
N ASP A 105 9.42 -1.03 8.98
CA ASP A 105 10.37 -1.24 7.88
C ASP A 105 9.72 -1.68 6.56
N PHE A 106 8.48 -1.24 6.32
CA PHE A 106 7.83 -1.46 5.04
C PHE A 106 8.23 -0.39 4.03
N GLU A 107 8.44 -0.85 2.81
CA GLU A 107 8.42 -0.06 1.60
C GLU A 107 7.22 -0.54 0.77
N VAL A 108 6.31 0.38 0.45
CA VAL A 108 5.02 0.08 -0.19
C VAL A 108 4.89 0.88 -1.48
N GLU A 109 4.38 0.23 -2.51
CA GLU A 109 4.16 0.82 -3.83
C GLU A 109 2.80 1.53 -3.91
N ILE A 110 2.79 2.70 -4.56
CA ILE A 110 1.60 3.30 -5.17
C ILE A 110 1.74 3.17 -6.68
N TYR A 111 0.74 2.53 -7.29
CA TYR A 111 0.63 2.31 -8.71
C TYR A 111 -0.44 3.22 -9.33
N GLN A 112 -0.22 3.65 -10.56
CA GLN A 112 -1.28 4.20 -11.41
C GLN A 112 -1.28 3.40 -12.72
N PRO A 113 -2.42 2.79 -13.10
CA PRO A 113 -2.58 2.13 -14.39
C PRO A 113 -2.43 3.07 -15.59
#